data_AF-A0A1Q6V0C6-F1
#
_entry.id   AF-A0A1Q6V0C6-F1
#
_cell.length_a   1.000
_cell.length_b   1.000
_cell.length_c   1.000
_cell.angle_alpha   90.00
_cell.angle_beta   90.00
_cell.angle_gamma   90.00
#
_symmetry.space_group_name_H-M   'P 1'
#
loop_
_entity.id
_entity.type
_entity.pdbx_description
1 polymer ?
#
loop_
_entity_poly.entity_id
_entity_poly.type
_entity_poly.pdbx_seq_one_letter_code
_entity_poly.pdbx_strand_id
1 'polypeptide(L)' 'MKEKIIKIIQNNTLNKNEINLESKLMEDLEIDSLQMMDIIIQIERECNVKILYYKLKNIKTVNDLLKSIEEIK' A
#
# COMPACT_ATOMS: atom_id res chain seq x y z
N MET A 1 -12.36 -1.85 4.20
CA MET A 1 -11.00 -1.26 4.34
C MET A 1 -10.08 -1.74 3.23
N LYS A 2 -9.96 -3.07 3.05
CA LYS A 2 -9.23 -3.71 1.94
C LYS A 2 -9.46 -3.07 0.57
N GLU A 3 -10.72 -2.95 0.14
CA GLU A 3 -11.07 -2.37 -1.16
C GLU A 3 -10.60 -0.93 -1.36
N LYS A 4 -10.60 -0.10 -0.30
CA LYS A 4 -10.08 1.27 -0.37
C LYS A 4 -8.58 1.28 -0.60
N ILE A 5 -7.83 0.47 0.15
CA ILE A 5 -6.37 0.38 0.02
C ILE A 5 -6.00 -0.15 -1.36
N ILE A 6 -6.69 -1.18 -1.85
CA ILE A 6 -6.48 -1.69 -3.21
C ILE A 6 -6.75 -0.60 -4.25
N LYS A 7 -7.83 0.18 -4.12
CA LYS A 7 -8.10 1.33 -5.01
C LYS A 7 -7.00 2.38 -4.97
N ILE A 8 -6.49 2.73 -3.78
CA ILE A 8 -5.39 3.69 -3.65
C ILE A 8 -4.15 3.17 -4.39
N ILE A 9 -3.80 1.90 -4.19
CA ILE A 9 -2.67 1.28 -4.89
C ILE A 9 -2.91 1.31 -6.40
N GLN A 10 -4.08 0.88 -6.87
CA GLN A 10 -4.46 0.91 -8.30
C GLN A 10 -4.37 2.29 -8.93
N ASN A 11 -4.75 3.35 -8.21
CA ASN A 11 -4.68 4.71 -8.72
C ASN A 11 -3.24 5.24 -8.85
N ASN A 12 -2.32 4.68 -8.06
CA ASN A 12 -0.91 5.10 -8.04
C ASN A 12 0.01 4.12 -8.78
N THR A 13 -0.49 2.99 -9.29
CA THR A 13 0.23 2.11 -10.22
C THR A 13 -0.27 2.30 -11.66
N LEU A 14 0.59 2.01 -12.63
CA LEU A 14 0.22 1.94 -14.04
C LEU A 14 -0.48 0.60 -14.39
N ASN A 15 -0.37 -0.39 -13.48
CA ASN A 15 -0.88 -1.73 -13.70
C ASN A 15 -2.35 -1.84 -13.26
N LYS A 16 -3.27 -1.73 -14.24
CA LYS A 16 -4.73 -1.86 -14.03
C LYS A 16 -5.20 -3.32 -13.90
N ASN A 17 -4.28 -4.27 -13.86
CA ASN A 17 -4.60 -5.67 -13.69
C ASN A 17 -5.11 -5.96 -12.26
N GLU A 18 -5.63 -7.16 -12.07
CA GLU A 18 -6.14 -7.62 -10.78
C GLU A 18 -5.03 -7.60 -9.73
N ILE A 19 -5.15 -6.70 -8.73
CA ILE A 19 -4.19 -6.62 -7.62
C ILE A 19 -4.55 -7.71 -6.62
N ASN A 20 -3.64 -8.67 -6.47
CA ASN A 20 -3.76 -9.72 -5.46
C ASN A 20 -3.12 -9.30 -4.14
N LEU A 21 -3.54 -9.93 -3.05
CA LEU A 21 -2.96 -9.67 -1.72
C LEU A 21 -1.48 -10.05 -1.65
N GLU A 22 -1.09 -11.09 -2.37
CA GLU A 22 0.29 -11.58 -2.44
C GLU A 22 1.14 -10.81 -3.45
N SER A 23 0.53 -9.94 -4.26
CA SER A 23 1.27 -9.12 -5.22
C SER A 23 2.30 -8.26 -4.50
N LYS A 24 3.53 -8.32 -4.98
CA LYS A 24 4.63 -7.51 -4.50
C LYS A 24 4.50 -6.10 -5.07
N LEU A 25 4.56 -5.11 -4.19
CA LEU A 25 4.37 -3.71 -4.56
C LEU A 25 5.44 -3.25 -5.55
N MET A 26 6.71 -3.52 -5.26
CA MET A 26 7.83 -3.07 -6.10
C MET A 26 8.08 -3.99 -7.30
N GLU A 27 7.96 -5.30 -7.12
CA GLU A 27 8.30 -6.28 -8.17
C GLU A 27 7.14 -6.52 -9.16
N ASP A 28 5.90 -6.69 -8.67
CA ASP A 28 4.77 -7.06 -9.53
C ASP A 28 3.94 -5.85 -9.98
N LEU A 29 3.81 -4.85 -9.10
CA LEU A 29 3.03 -3.64 -9.37
C LEU A 29 3.89 -2.47 -9.86
N GLU A 30 5.20 -2.69 -10.01
CA GLU A 30 6.20 -1.71 -10.48
C GLU A 30 6.12 -0.37 -9.72
N ILE A 31 5.80 -0.43 -8.42
CA ILE A 31 5.69 0.76 -7.56
C ILE A 31 7.10 1.17 -7.14
N ASP A 32 7.48 2.39 -7.52
CA ASP A 32 8.73 3.00 -7.07
C ASP A 32 8.63 3.54 -5.62
N SER A 33 9.76 3.98 -5.06
CA SER A 33 9.80 4.50 -3.69
C SER A 33 9.01 5.80 -3.49
N LEU A 34 8.81 6.61 -4.53
CA LEU A 34 8.04 7.86 -4.47
C LEU A 34 6.55 7.55 -4.48
N GLN A 35 6.09 6.70 -5.40
CA GLN A 35 4.73 6.18 -5.47
C GLN A 35 4.35 5.46 -4.17
N MET A 36 5.28 4.70 -3.59
CA MET A 36 5.09 4.09 -2.27
C MET A 36 4.80 5.15 -1.20
N MET A 37 5.55 6.26 -1.16
CA MET A 37 5.28 7.35 -0.21
C MET A 37 3.91 7.98 -0.46
N ASP A 38 3.54 8.24 -1.71
CA ASP A 38 2.24 8.83 -2.05
C ASP A 38 1.08 7.93 -1.63
N ILE A 39 1.19 6.62 -1.86
CA ILE A 39 0.23 5.61 -1.40
C ILE A 39 0.08 5.67 0.12
N ILE A 40 1.19 5.69 0.86
CA ILE A 40 1.18 5.76 2.33
C ILE A 40 0.50 7.04 2.80
N ILE A 41 0.86 8.19 2.26
CA ILE A 41 0.27 9.49 2.64
C ILE A 41 -1.25 9.49 2.37
N GLN A 42 -1.69 8.96 1.23
CA GLN A 42 -3.12 8.83 0.91
C GLN A 42 -3.82 7.90 1.91
N ILE A 43 -3.24 6.76 2.23
CA ILE A 43 -3.79 5.81 3.22
C ILE A 43 -3.89 6.45 4.59
N GLU A 44 -2.83 7.12 5.07
CA GLU A 44 -2.82 7.80 6.36
C GLU A 44 -3.96 8.83 6.47
N ARG A 45 -4.17 9.61 5.41
CA ARG A 45 -5.25 10.60 5.34
C ARG A 45 -6.64 9.94 5.27
N GLU A 46 -6.83 8.95 4.41
CA GLU A 46 -8.11 8.27 4.18
C GLU A 46 -8.55 7.40 5.36
N CYS A 47 -7.59 6.74 6.00
CA CYS A 47 -7.85 5.84 7.13
C CYS A 47 -7.66 6.53 8.48
N ASN A 48 -7.17 7.77 8.50
CA ASN A 48 -6.80 8.54 9.69
C ASN A 48 -5.84 7.77 10.61
N VAL A 49 -4.81 7.17 10.02
CA VAL A 49 -3.76 6.37 10.69
C VAL A 49 -2.39 7.01 10.48
N LYS A 50 -1.40 6.61 11.29
CA LYS A 50 0.01 7.01 11.10
C LYS A 50 0.89 5.77 10.99
N ILE A 51 1.46 5.55 9.82
CA ILE A 51 2.34 4.43 9.53
C ILE A 51 3.78 4.86 9.76
N LEU A 52 4.51 4.08 10.55
CA LEU A 52 5.90 4.38 10.85
C LEU A 52 6.78 4.03 9.64
N TYR A 53 7.50 5.02 9.10
CA TYR A 53 8.31 4.86 7.87
C TYR A 53 9.33 3.70 7.93
N TYR A 54 9.86 3.36 9.12
CA TYR A 54 10.77 2.22 9.25
C TYR A 54 10.08 0.87 9.02
N LYS A 55 8.76 0.75 9.27
CA LYS A 55 7.98 -0.45 8.97
C LYS A 55 7.83 -0.65 7.45
N LEU A 56 7.89 0.42 6.66
CA LEU A 56 7.74 0.35 5.19
C LEU A 56 8.82 -0.53 4.55
N LYS A 57 10.03 -0.59 5.12
CA LYS A 57 11.10 -1.49 4.66
C LYS A 57 10.72 -2.97 4.74
N ASN A 58 9.79 -3.32 5.63
CA ASN A 58 9.31 -4.68 5.82
C ASN A 58 8.05 -4.97 5.00
N ILE A 59 7.42 -3.94 4.40
CA ILE A 59 6.24 -4.10 3.56
C ILE A 59 6.70 -4.48 2.16
N LYS A 60 6.41 -5.71 1.75
CA LYS A 60 6.74 -6.21 0.41
C LYS A 60 5.50 -6.41 -0.43
N THR A 61 4.43 -6.91 0.20
CA THR A 61 3.18 -7.25 -0.46
C THR A 61 2.05 -6.31 -0.08
N VAL A 62 0.98 -6.32 -0.89
CA VAL A 62 -0.27 -5.61 -0.57
C VAL A 62 -0.86 -6.06 0.76
N ASN A 63 -0.73 -7.36 1.09
CA ASN A 63 -1.16 -7.92 2.36
C ASN A 63 -0.37 -7.36 3.55
N ASP A 64 0.95 -7.19 3.42
CA ASP A 64 1.77 -6.63 4.49
C ASP A 64 1.38 -5.19 4.82
N LEU A 65 1.05 -4.41 3.78
CA LEU A 65 0.56 -3.05 3.93
C LEU A 65 -0.79 -3.03 4.65
N LEU A 66 -1.71 -3.89 4.23
CA LEU A 66 -3.04 -4.04 4.86
C LEU A 66 -2.91 -4.38 6.34
N LYS A 67 -2.14 -5.41 6.68
CA LYS A 67 -1.89 -5.82 8.07
C LYS A 67 -1.27 -4.70 8.88
N SER A 68 -0.30 -3.97 8.31
CA SER A 68 0.35 -2.85 8.99
C SER A 68 -0.66 -1.76 9.38
N ILE A 69 -1.69 -1.54 8.57
CA ILE A 69 -2.76 -0.56 8.82
C ILE A 69 -3.76 -1.11 9.86
N GLU A 70 -4.12 -2.39 9.75
CA GLU A 70 -5.01 -3.05 10.71
C GLU A 70 -4.39 -3.12 12.11
N GLU A 71 -3.08 -3.30 12.25
CA GLU A 71 -2.38 -3.28 13.54
C GLU A 71 -2.42 -1.93 14.26
N ILE A 72 -2.56 -0.82 13.52
CA ILE A 72 -2.56 0.54 14.08
C ILE A 72 -3.94 0.90 14.64
N LYS A 73 -4.99 0.25 14.12
CA LYS A 73 -6.39 0.62 14.36
C LYS A 73 -7.01 -0.19 15.49
#